data_AF-A0A392PV50-F1
#
_entry.id   AF-A0A392PV50-F1
#
_cell.length_a   1.000
_cell.length_b   1.000
_cell.length_c   1.000
_cell.angle_alpha   90.00
_cell.angle_beta   90.00
_cell.angle_gamma   90.00
#
_symmetry.space_group_name_H-M   'P 1'
#
loop_
_entity.id
_entity.type
_entity.pdbx_description
1 polymer ?
#
loop_
_entity_poly.entity_id
_entity_poly.type
_entity_poly.pdbx_seq_one_letter_code
_entity_poly.pdbx_strand_id
1 'polypeptide(L)'
;MFHTAILADEMGLGKTVQAITYLTLLNHLHNDSGPHLIVCPASVLENWERELKKWCPSFSVLQYHGATRTAYCKELNSLSKSGLPPPFNVLLVCYSLFERHSAQQKDDRKILKRWKWSCVLMDEAHALKDKNSFRWKNLMSVARSANQRLMLTGTPLQNDLH
;
A
#
# COMPACT_ATOMS: atom_id res chain seq x y z
N MET A 1 8.65 -5.82 17.13
CA MET A 1 8.19 -7.10 16.56
C MET A 1 7.46 -6.77 15.27
N PHE A 2 7.97 -7.17 14.10
CA PHE A 2 7.34 -6.90 12.80
C PHE A 2 6.35 -8.02 12.49
N HIS A 3 5.09 -7.69 12.21
CA HIS A 3 4.06 -8.70 11.94
C HIS A 3 3.76 -8.75 10.43
N THR A 4 3.85 -9.95 9.86
CA THR A 4 3.45 -10.23 8.47
C THR A 4 2.27 -11.17 8.53
N ALA A 5 1.15 -10.80 7.93
CA ALA A 5 -0.02 -11.65 7.82
C ALA A 5 -0.38 -11.86 6.34
N ILE A 6 -0.87 -13.06 6.02
CA ILE A 6 -1.37 -13.42 4.69
C ILE A 6 -2.83 -13.84 4.85
N LEU A 7 -3.73 -13.15 4.15
CA LEU A 7 -5.13 -13.54 4.00
C LEU A 7 -5.32 -14.14 2.62
N ALA A 8 -5.47 -15.46 2.58
CA ALA A 8 -5.62 -16.26 1.37
C ALA A 8 -7.03 -16.86 1.31
N ASP A 9 -8.02 -16.02 1.05
CA ASP A 9 -9.44 -16.42 0.92
C ASP A 9 -9.89 -16.35 -0.54
N GLU A 10 -10.94 -17.08 -0.92
CA GLU A 10 -11.56 -16.99 -2.24
C GLU A 10 -11.98 -15.56 -2.63
N MET A 11 -11.96 -15.25 -3.93
CA MET A 11 -12.46 -13.98 -4.45
C MET A 11 -13.93 -13.81 -4.08
N GLY A 12 -14.33 -12.62 -3.59
CA GLY A 12 -15.71 -12.34 -3.20
C GLY A 12 -16.03 -12.50 -1.70
N LEU A 13 -15.12 -13.05 -0.88
CA LEU A 13 -15.34 -13.23 0.57
C LEU A 13 -15.13 -11.98 1.44
N GLY A 14 -15.08 -10.78 0.84
CA GLY A 14 -15.01 -9.53 1.60
C GLY A 14 -13.63 -9.18 2.17
N LYS A 15 -12.53 -9.75 1.64
CA LYS A 15 -11.15 -9.43 2.05
C LYS A 15 -10.85 -7.92 2.11
N THR A 16 -11.39 -7.15 1.16
CA THR A 16 -11.27 -5.69 1.14
C THR A 16 -11.90 -5.06 2.38
N VAL A 17 -13.11 -5.47 2.75
CA VAL A 17 -13.80 -4.96 3.94
C VAL A 17 -13.03 -5.37 5.20
N GLN A 18 -12.62 -6.63 5.32
CA GLN A 18 -11.81 -7.10 6.46
C GLN A 18 -10.51 -6.30 6.62
N ALA A 19 -9.82 -6.00 5.51
CA ALA A 19 -8.64 -5.17 5.50
C ALA A 19 -8.91 -3.72 5.93
N ILE A 20 -10.00 -3.12 5.47
CA ILE A 20 -10.40 -1.77 5.88
C ILE A 20 -10.78 -1.75 7.37
N THR A 21 -11.49 -2.77 7.84
CA THR A 21 -11.80 -2.96 9.26
C THR A 21 -10.51 -3.05 10.07
N TYR A 22 -9.51 -3.79 9.60
CA TYR A 22 -8.21 -3.86 10.26
C TYR A 22 -7.55 -2.47 10.41
N LEU A 23 -7.47 -1.69 9.33
CA LEU A 23 -6.92 -0.32 9.40
C LEU A 23 -7.71 0.57 10.37
N THR A 24 -9.04 0.44 10.38
CA THR A 24 -9.91 1.18 11.30
C THR A 24 -9.67 0.78 12.76
N LEU A 25 -9.44 -0.51 13.03
CA LEU A 25 -9.11 -1.02 14.36
C LEU A 25 -7.76 -0.50 14.85
N LEU A 26 -6.75 -0.36 13.98
CA LEU A 26 -5.48 0.27 14.35
C LEU A 26 -5.69 1.69 14.86
N ASN A 27 -6.52 2.47 14.17
CA ASN A 27 -6.85 3.82 14.60
C ASN A 27 -7.61 3.84 15.94
N HIS A 28 -8.63 2.99 16.10
CA HIS A 28 -9.49 3.02 17.30
C HIS A 28 -8.83 2.42 18.55
N LEU A 29 -8.07 1.33 18.41
CA LEU A 29 -7.49 0.61 19.54
C LEU A 29 -6.06 1.05 19.86
N HIS A 30 -5.32 1.53 18.87
CA HIS A 30 -3.91 1.90 19.02
C HIS A 30 -3.63 3.37 18.75
N ASN A 31 -4.67 4.18 18.48
CA ASN A 31 -4.54 5.59 18.09
C ASN A 31 -3.57 5.77 16.90
N ASP A 32 -3.54 4.79 16.00
CA ASP A 32 -2.69 4.75 14.82
C ASP A 32 -3.54 4.96 13.56
N SER A 33 -3.66 6.21 13.14
CA SER A 33 -4.38 6.60 11.92
C SER A 33 -3.51 6.51 10.65
N GLY A 34 -2.33 5.91 10.73
CA GLY A 34 -1.39 5.78 9.62
C GLY A 34 -0.12 6.63 9.75
N PRO A 35 0.60 6.83 8.63
CA PRO A 35 0.16 6.56 7.26
C PRO A 35 0.13 5.07 6.90
N HIS A 36 -0.88 4.67 6.12
CA HIS A 36 -1.01 3.33 5.54
C HIS A 36 -0.83 3.38 4.02
N LEU A 37 -0.16 2.37 3.47
CA LEU A 37 0.06 2.21 2.03
C LEU A 37 -0.72 1.00 1.53
N ILE A 38 -1.55 1.19 0.52
CA ILE A 38 -2.25 0.09 -0.16
C ILE A 38 -1.73 0.00 -1.59
N VAL A 39 -1.22 -1.18 -1.95
CA VAL A 39 -0.72 -1.50 -3.29
C VAL A 39 -1.66 -2.52 -3.90
N CYS A 40 -2.26 -2.19 -5.04
CA CYS A 40 -3.22 -3.05 -5.73
C CYS A 40 -3.09 -2.95 -7.25
N PRO A 41 -3.74 -3.84 -8.02
CA PRO A 41 -3.89 -3.67 -9.47
C PRO A 41 -4.61 -2.36 -9.83
N ALA A 42 -4.25 -1.77 -10.97
CA ALA A 42 -4.84 -0.50 -11.41
C ALA A 42 -6.37 -0.57 -11.57
N SER A 43 -6.90 -1.73 -11.96
CA SER A 43 -8.32 -1.98 -12.17
C SER A 43 -9.17 -1.90 -10.90
N VAL A 44 -8.57 -2.02 -9.71
CA VAL A 44 -9.29 -2.03 -8.42
C VAL A 44 -9.01 -0.82 -7.55
N LEU A 45 -8.21 0.16 -8.02
CA LEU A 45 -7.92 1.37 -7.26
C LEU A 45 -9.19 2.15 -6.86
N GLU A 46 -10.06 2.41 -7.83
CA GLU A 46 -11.31 3.16 -7.60
C GLU A 46 -12.26 2.39 -6.67
N ASN A 47 -12.23 1.06 -6.74
CA ASN A 47 -12.99 0.21 -5.83
C ASN A 47 -12.47 0.34 -4.39
N TRP A 48 -11.15 0.28 -4.20
CA TRP A 48 -10.53 0.52 -2.89
C TRP A 48 -10.87 1.90 -2.33
N GLU A 49 -10.79 2.95 -3.14
CA GLU A 49 -11.15 4.30 -2.71
C GLU A 49 -12.62 4.39 -2.28
N ARG A 50 -13.53 3.81 -3.06
CA ARG A 50 -14.96 3.76 -2.75
C ARG A 50 -15.25 3.03 -1.45
N GLU A 51 -14.66 1.84 -1.27
CA GLU A 51 -14.86 1.03 -0.07
C GLU A 51 -14.25 1.72 1.16
N LEU A 52 -13.08 2.36 1.05
CA LEU A 52 -12.49 3.15 2.14
C LEU A 52 -13.40 4.31 2.55
N LYS A 53 -13.92 5.08 1.58
CA LYS A 53 -14.85 6.18 1.87
C LYS A 53 -16.15 5.69 2.51
N LYS A 54 -16.62 4.49 2.13
CA LYS A 54 -17.84 3.88 2.68
C LYS A 54 -17.64 3.36 4.10
N TRP A 55 -16.57 2.60 4.35
CA TRP A 55 -16.37 1.86 5.59
C TRP A 55 -15.46 2.56 6.60
N CYS A 56 -14.66 3.53 6.17
CA CYS A 56 -13.76 4.33 7.01
C CYS A 56 -13.74 5.81 6.56
N PRO A 57 -14.88 6.52 6.63
CA PRO A 57 -14.99 7.90 6.12
C PRO A 57 -14.11 8.92 6.85
N SER A 58 -13.62 8.59 8.05
CA SER A 58 -12.70 9.43 8.82
C SER A 58 -11.29 9.50 8.22
N PHE A 59 -10.93 8.56 7.33
CA PHE A 59 -9.61 8.53 6.73
C PHE A 59 -9.55 9.42 5.49
N SER A 60 -8.55 10.28 5.44
CA SER A 60 -8.14 10.95 4.21
C SER A 60 -7.41 9.97 3.30
N VAL A 61 -7.92 9.78 2.08
CA VAL A 61 -7.42 8.83 1.09
C VAL A 61 -6.86 9.60 -0.12
N LEU A 62 -5.63 9.30 -0.51
CA LEU A 62 -5.01 9.84 -1.72
C LEU A 62 -4.73 8.71 -2.72
N GLN A 63 -5.37 8.78 -3.89
CA GLN A 63 -5.05 7.89 -5.02
C GLN A 63 -3.87 8.46 -5.82
N TYR A 64 -2.68 7.87 -5.66
CA TYR A 64 -1.45 8.32 -6.31
C TYR A 64 -1.19 7.56 -7.61
N HIS A 65 -2.01 7.86 -8.62
CA HIS A 65 -1.95 7.27 -9.95
C HIS A 65 -2.31 8.31 -11.03
N GLY A 66 -1.85 8.11 -12.27
CA GLY A 66 -2.20 8.97 -13.41
C GLY A 66 -1.94 10.47 -13.18
N ALA A 67 -2.95 11.31 -13.45
CA ALA A 67 -2.88 12.76 -13.30
C ALA A 67 -2.66 13.20 -11.84
N THR A 68 -3.28 12.52 -10.87
CA THR A 68 -3.14 12.82 -9.44
C THR A 68 -1.69 12.63 -8.98
N ARG A 69 -1.01 11.58 -9.46
CA ARG A 69 0.42 11.40 -9.22
C ARG A 69 1.23 12.62 -9.68
N THR A 70 0.98 13.12 -10.89
CA THR A 70 1.70 14.29 -11.43
C THR A 70 1.41 15.56 -10.62
N ALA A 71 0.16 15.75 -10.17
CA ALA A 71 -0.23 16.89 -9.36
C ALA A 71 0.47 16.89 -7.98
N TYR A 72 0.52 15.75 -7.30
CA TYR A 72 1.00 15.66 -5.91
C TYR A 72 2.49 15.34 -5.78
N CYS A 73 3.17 14.85 -6.82
CA CYS A 73 4.56 14.36 -6.72
C CYS A 73 5.54 15.39 -6.11
N LYS A 74 5.41 16.68 -6.46
CA LYS A 74 6.30 17.75 -5.96
C LYS A 74 6.05 18.04 -4.50
N GLU A 75 4.78 18.15 -4.11
CA GLU A 75 4.36 18.40 -2.74
C GLU A 75 4.81 17.27 -1.81
N LEU A 76 4.49 16.02 -2.15
CA LEU A 76 4.87 14.85 -1.35
C LEU A 76 6.40 14.72 -1.25
N ASN A 77 7.15 15.07 -2.31
CA ASN A 77 8.61 15.10 -2.23
C ASN A 77 9.12 16.18 -1.27
N SER A 78 8.51 17.36 -1.27
CA SER A 78 8.85 18.44 -0.34
C SER A 78 8.60 18.02 1.12
N LEU A 79 7.38 17.56 1.43
CA LEU A 79 6.97 17.13 2.76
C LEU A 79 7.87 16.00 3.29
N SER A 80 8.11 14.98 2.45
CA SER A 80 8.96 13.85 2.84
C SER A 80 10.43 14.24 3.06
N LYS A 81 10.97 15.23 2.35
CA LYS A 81 12.33 15.76 2.60
C LYS A 81 12.41 16.53 3.91
N SER A 82 11.36 17.27 4.24
CA SER A 82 11.27 18.05 5.49
C SER A 82 10.96 17.20 6.71
N GLY A 83 10.78 15.88 6.56
CA GLY A 83 10.43 14.97 7.65
C GLY A 83 9.01 15.18 8.19
N LEU A 84 8.17 15.89 7.45
CA LEU A 84 6.79 16.15 7.84
C LEU A 84 5.92 14.91 7.61
N PRO A 85 4.86 14.73 8.42
CA PRO A 85 3.88 13.67 8.20
C PRO A 85 3.19 13.87 6.84
N PRO A 86 2.78 12.78 6.17
CA PRO A 86 2.02 12.88 4.94
C PRO A 86 0.64 13.51 5.19
N PRO A 87 0.05 14.20 4.20
CA PRO A 87 -1.24 14.89 4.31
C PRO A 87 -2.43 13.94 4.12
N PHE A 88 -2.23 12.64 4.37
CA PHE A 88 -3.23 11.60 4.17
C PHE A 88 -3.07 10.49 5.22
N ASN A 89 -4.16 9.78 5.49
CA ASN A 89 -4.14 8.55 6.27
C ASN A 89 -3.78 7.34 5.40
N VAL A 90 -4.31 7.29 4.16
CA VAL A 90 -4.11 6.17 3.24
C VAL A 90 -3.61 6.66 1.88
N LEU A 91 -2.52 6.05 1.39
CA LEU A 91 -2.06 6.21 0.01
C LEU A 91 -2.40 4.96 -0.80
N LEU A 92 -3.17 5.12 -1.88
CA LEU A 92 -3.45 4.05 -2.85
C LEU A 92 -2.49 4.17 -4.03
N VAL A 93 -1.78 3.08 -4.35
CA VAL A 93 -0.85 3.03 -5.49
C VAL A 93 -1.00 1.74 -6.31
N CYS A 94 -0.64 1.84 -7.59
CA CYS A 94 -0.54 0.67 -8.47
C CYS A 94 0.79 -0.07 -8.28
N TYR A 95 0.77 -1.38 -8.53
CA TYR A 95 1.99 -2.18 -8.68
C TYR A 95 2.99 -1.64 -9.72
N SER A 96 2.50 -0.99 -10.78
CA SER A 96 3.33 -0.41 -11.84
C SER A 96 4.32 0.64 -11.30
N LEU A 97 4.02 1.30 -10.17
CA LEU A 97 4.94 2.25 -9.52
C LEU A 97 6.25 1.60 -9.08
N PHE A 98 6.24 0.28 -8.87
CA PHE A 98 7.39 -0.49 -8.38
C PHE A 98 8.20 -1.15 -9.50
N GLU A 99 7.83 -0.93 -10.75
CA GLU A 99 8.55 -1.47 -11.90
C GLU A 99 9.78 -0.61 -12.28
N ARG A 100 10.60 -1.08 -13.23
CA ARG A 100 11.88 -0.45 -13.60
C ARG A 100 11.75 0.71 -14.59
N HIS A 101 10.54 1.02 -15.06
CA HIS A 101 10.34 1.70 -16.34
C HIS A 101 10.77 3.18 -16.41
N SER A 102 10.80 3.95 -15.31
CA SER A 102 11.11 5.39 -15.39
C SER A 102 11.87 6.02 -14.21
N ALA A 103 12.55 7.14 -14.49
CA ALA A 103 13.19 7.98 -13.48
C ALA A 103 12.17 8.55 -12.48
N GLN A 104 10.99 8.95 -12.97
CA GLN A 104 9.94 9.48 -12.10
C GLN A 104 9.45 8.43 -11.09
N GLN A 105 9.24 7.19 -11.51
CA GLN A 105 8.91 6.09 -10.58
C GLN A 105 10.03 5.85 -9.56
N LYS A 106 11.31 6.01 -9.95
CA LYS A 106 12.44 5.92 -9.01
C LYS A 106 12.35 7.01 -7.96
N ASP A 107 11.99 8.23 -8.32
CA ASP A 107 11.84 9.33 -7.38
C ASP A 107 10.61 9.16 -6.50
N ASP A 108 9.47 8.70 -7.02
CA ASP A 108 8.30 8.35 -6.22
C ASP A 108 8.65 7.34 -5.13
N ARG A 109 9.38 6.28 -5.49
CA ARG A 109 9.84 5.29 -4.51
C ARG A 109 10.76 5.88 -3.45
N LYS A 110 11.56 6.90 -3.78
CA LYS A 110 12.37 7.60 -2.76
C LYS A 110 11.46 8.37 -1.79
N ILE A 111 10.39 9.01 -2.28
CA ILE A 111 9.39 9.68 -1.43
C ILE A 111 8.80 8.65 -0.47
N LEU A 112 8.29 7.53 -0.99
CA LEU A 112 7.65 6.49 -0.17
C LEU A 112 8.58 5.87 0.89
N LYS A 113 9.89 5.78 0.62
CA LYS A 113 10.87 5.23 1.57
C LYS A 113 11.18 6.15 2.76
N ARG A 114 10.89 7.45 2.66
CA ARG A 114 11.18 8.40 3.74
C ARG A 114 10.17 8.35 4.87
N TRP A 115 8.95 7.91 4.60
CA TRP A 115 7.93 7.75 5.63
C TRP A 115 7.99 6.37 6.27
N LYS A 116 7.71 6.36 7.57
CA LYS A 116 7.50 5.13 8.35
C LYS A 116 6.02 4.76 8.26
N TRP A 117 5.71 3.76 7.46
CA TRP A 117 4.34 3.28 7.27
C TRP A 117 3.86 2.51 8.50
N SER A 118 2.64 2.77 8.95
CA SER A 118 1.98 1.94 9.95
C SER A 118 1.68 0.56 9.36
N CYS A 119 0.99 0.54 8.22
CA CYS A 119 0.64 -0.70 7.53
C CYS A 119 0.95 -0.59 6.03
N VAL A 120 1.51 -1.65 5.45
CA VAL A 120 1.58 -1.83 4.01
C VAL A 120 0.72 -3.03 3.61
N LEU A 121 -0.35 -2.75 2.88
CA LEU A 121 -1.27 -3.72 2.35
C LEU A 121 -0.95 -4.00 0.88
N MET A 122 -0.88 -5.27 0.51
CA MET A 122 -0.60 -5.74 -0.83
C MET A 122 -1.76 -6.61 -1.29
N ASP A 123 -2.64 -6.03 -2.10
CA ASP A 123 -3.80 -6.72 -2.65
C ASP A 123 -3.43 -7.49 -3.92
N GLU A 124 -4.09 -8.61 -4.18
CA GLU A 124 -3.70 -9.57 -5.22
C GLU A 124 -2.20 -9.90 -5.18
N ALA A 125 -1.71 -10.29 -3.99
CA ALA A 125 -0.30 -10.51 -3.71
C ALA A 125 0.35 -11.60 -4.59
N HIS A 126 -0.42 -12.40 -5.32
CA HIS A 126 0.12 -13.26 -6.37
C HIS A 126 0.89 -12.48 -7.47
N ALA A 127 0.61 -11.18 -7.66
CA ALA A 127 1.39 -10.27 -8.51
C ALA A 127 2.87 -10.11 -8.08
N LEU A 128 3.18 -10.57 -6.86
CA LEU A 128 4.48 -10.52 -6.20
C LEU A 128 5.16 -11.90 -6.12
N LYS A 129 4.70 -12.91 -6.88
CA LYS A 129 5.25 -14.28 -6.84
C LYS A 129 6.74 -14.38 -7.15
N ASP A 130 7.25 -13.56 -8.08
CA ASP A 130 8.67 -13.56 -8.44
C ASP A 130 9.48 -12.63 -7.52
N LYS A 131 10.16 -13.23 -6.54
CA LYS A 131 11.06 -12.55 -5.60
C LYS A 131 12.27 -11.88 -6.27
N ASN A 132 12.63 -12.30 -7.48
CA ASN A 132 13.73 -11.72 -8.25
C ASN A 132 13.31 -10.49 -9.05
N SER A 133 12.01 -10.29 -9.26
CA SER A 133 11.46 -9.17 -10.00
C SER A 133 11.83 -7.81 -9.38
N PHE A 134 11.97 -6.78 -10.23
CA PHE A 134 12.15 -5.41 -9.77
C PHE A 134 10.97 -4.95 -8.92
N ARG A 135 9.74 -5.36 -9.28
CA ARG A 135 8.51 -5.05 -8.54
C ARG A 135 8.62 -5.52 -7.09
N TRP A 136 8.96 -6.80 -6.87
CA TRP A 136 9.16 -7.35 -5.53
C TRP A 136 10.22 -6.58 -4.76
N LYS A 137 11.43 -6.46 -5.32
CA LYS A 137 12.58 -5.82 -4.65
C LYS A 137 12.28 -4.37 -4.27
N ASN A 138 11.67 -3.61 -5.17
CA ASN A 138 11.33 -2.22 -4.95
C ASN A 138 10.23 -2.04 -3.91
N LEU A 139 9.16 -2.84 -3.97
CA LEU A 139 8.06 -2.80 -3.02
C LEU A 139 8.53 -3.24 -1.63
N MET A 140 9.25 -4.35 -1.53
CA MET A 140 9.80 -4.82 -0.25
C MET A 140 10.78 -3.83 0.35
N SER A 141 11.53 -3.09 -0.47
CA SER A 141 12.39 -2.02 0.04
C SER A 141 11.61 -0.85 0.65
N VAL A 142 10.37 -0.59 0.23
CA VAL A 142 9.46 0.38 0.90
C VAL A 142 8.81 -0.27 2.11
N ALA A 143 8.33 -1.50 1.98
CA ALA A 143 7.57 -2.19 3.02
C ALA A 143 8.42 -2.62 4.23
N ARG A 144 9.74 -2.73 4.09
CA ARG A 144 10.64 -3.18 5.16
C ARG A 144 10.62 -2.27 6.39
N SER A 145 10.36 -0.97 6.23
CA SER A 145 10.28 -0.01 7.34
C SER A 145 8.89 0.07 7.98
N ALA A 146 7.90 -0.65 7.44
CA ALA A 146 6.55 -0.63 7.96
C ALA A 146 6.41 -1.38 9.28
N ASN A 147 5.52 -0.93 10.16
CA ASN A 147 5.24 -1.66 11.41
C ASN A 147 4.55 -3.02 11.10
N GLN A 148 3.65 -3.01 10.12
CA GLN A 148 2.83 -4.16 9.73
C GLN A 148 2.79 -4.32 8.22
N ARG A 149 2.72 -5.58 7.75
CA ARG A 149 2.55 -5.93 6.34
C ARG A 149 1.43 -6.94 6.19
N LEU A 150 0.43 -6.63 5.38
CA LEU A 150 -0.71 -7.49 5.10
C LEU A 150 -0.73 -7.84 3.62
N MET A 151 -0.75 -9.13 3.28
CA MET A 151 -0.90 -9.60 1.91
C MET A 151 -2.28 -10.22 1.74
N LEU A 152 -3.06 -9.73 0.78
CA LEU A 152 -4.34 -10.31 0.39
C LEU A 152 -4.15 -11.03 -0.93
N THR A 153 -4.58 -12.28 -1.04
CA THR A 153 -4.52 -12.99 -2.33
C THR A 153 -5.70 -13.94 -2.48
N GLY A 154 -6.32 -13.93 -3.66
CA GLY A 154 -7.34 -14.94 -4.03
C GLY A 154 -6.74 -16.29 -4.43
N THR A 155 -5.44 -16.30 -4.73
CA THR A 155 -4.70 -17.51 -5.12
C THR A 155 -3.63 -17.82 -4.09
N PRO A 156 -3.52 -19.08 -3.62
CA PRO A 156 -2.46 -19.45 -2.69
C PRO A 156 -1.11 -19.21 -3.36
N LEU A 157 -0.25 -18.40 -2.72
CA LEU A 157 1.14 -18.27 -3.12
C LEU A 157 1.78 -19.67 -2.96
N GLN A 158 2.22 -20.28 -4.06
CA GLN A 158 3.01 -21.52 -3.97
C GLN A 158 4.25 -21.22 -3.10
N ASN A 159 4.28 -21.80 -1.92
CA ASN A 159 5.49 -21.88 -1.11
C ASN A 159 6.42 -22.86 -1.81
N ASP A 160 7.29 -22.36 -2.70
CA ASP A 160 8.48 -23.12 -3.10
C ASP A 160 9.41 -23.18 -1.89
N LEU A 161 9.11 -24.13 -1.00
CA LEU A 161 10.02 -24.71 -0.02
C LEU A 161 10.90 -25.72 -0.77
N HIS A 162 11.94 -25.22 -1.41
CA HIS A 162 13.12 -25.99 -1.75
C HIS A 162 14.37 -25.24 -1.28
#